data_AF-G7WK37-F1
#
_entry.id   AF-G7WK37-F1
#
_cell.length_a   1.000
_cell.length_b   1.000
_cell.length_c   1.000
_cell.angle_alpha   90.00
_cell.angle_beta   90.00
_cell.angle_gamma   90.00
#
_symmetry.space_group_name_H-M   'P 1'
#
loop_
_entity.id
_entity.type
_entity.pdbx_description
1 polymer ?
#
loop_
_entity_poly.entity_id
_entity_poly.type
_entity_poly.pdbx_seq_one_letter_code
_entity_poly.pdbx_strand_id
1 'polypeptide(L)' 'MKIEGEMVRGRFLSRTSRFSVTAEVAEGPADGEEQSCHLPNPGRLRELLVPGAEILLRPAKDPGRKTKFDVFAAVADG' A
#
# COMPACT_ATOMS: atom_id res chain seq x y z
N MET A 1 -0.78 -13.66 16.34
CA MET A 1 -1.46 -12.37 16.07
C MET A 1 -2.49 -12.60 14.99
N LYS A 2 -3.76 -12.21 15.19
CA LYS A 2 -4.80 -12.32 14.16
C LYS A 2 -4.98 -10.94 13.53
N ILE A 3 -4.81 -10.84 12.22
CA ILE A 3 -5.06 -9.61 11.46
C ILE A 3 -6.45 -9.76 10.84
N GLU A 4 -7.35 -8.85 11.17
CA GLU A 4 -8.74 -8.84 10.66
C GLU A 4 -8.92 -7.77 9.58
N GLY A 5 -9.84 -8.03 8.66
CA GLY A 5 -10.21 -7.13 7.56
C GLY A 5 -9.68 -7.59 6.20
N GLU A 6 -10.29 -7.04 5.16
CA GLU A 6 -9.87 -7.27 3.77
C GLU A 6 -8.46 -6.72 3.53
N MET A 7 -7.66 -7.50 2.81
CA MET A 7 -6.30 -7.18 2.44
C MET A 7 -6.14 -7.44 0.96
N VAL A 8 -5.47 -6.53 0.27
CA VAL A 8 -5.22 -6.60 -1.17
C VAL A 8 -3.71 -6.51 -1.38
N ARG A 9 -3.15 -7.41 -2.16
CA ARG A 9 -1.74 -7.34 -2.56
C ARG A 9 -1.51 -6.23 -3.57
N GLY A 10 -0.34 -5.60 -3.48
CA GLY A 10 0.11 -4.64 -4.47
C GLY A 10 1.63 -4.57 -4.56
N ARG A 11 2.11 -3.81 -5.54
CA ARG A 11 3.52 -3.52 -5.74
C ARG A 11 3.76 -2.04 -5.52
N PHE A 12 4.67 -1.72 -4.61
CA PHE A 12 5.08 -0.34 -4.39
C PHE A 12 5.72 0.24 -5.66
N LEU A 13 5.28 1.42 -6.09
CA LEU A 13 5.84 2.10 -7.26
C LEU A 13 6.71 3.30 -6.83
N SER A 14 6.14 4.23 -6.08
CA SER A 14 6.84 5.46 -5.69
C SER A 14 6.31 6.05 -4.38
N ARG A 15 7.14 6.85 -3.72
CA ARG A 15 6.72 7.62 -2.54
C ARG A 15 6.59 9.09 -2.89
N THR A 16 5.35 9.59 -2.98
CA THR A 16 5.04 10.96 -3.38
C THR A 16 5.09 11.95 -2.22
N SER A 17 4.94 11.48 -0.98
CA SER A 17 5.13 12.31 0.22
C SER A 17 5.53 11.47 1.43
N ARG A 18 5.73 12.11 2.59
CA ARG A 18 5.97 11.38 3.84
C ARG A 18 4.80 10.46 4.25
N PHE A 19 3.59 10.69 3.72
CA PHE A 19 2.37 9.95 4.06
C PHE A 19 1.62 9.40 2.84
N SER A 20 2.24 9.41 1.66
CA SER A 20 1.59 9.00 0.41
C SER A 20 2.54 8.25 -0.50
N VAL A 21 2.03 7.17 -1.08
CA VAL A 21 2.74 6.35 -2.08
C VAL A 21 1.80 6.06 -3.25
N THR A 22 2.38 5.66 -4.37
CA THR A 22 1.64 4.99 -5.44
C THR A 22 2.00 3.51 -5.45
N ALA A 23 1.02 2.67 -5.74
CA ALA A 23 1.17 1.23 -5.84
C ALA A 23 0.29 0.68 -6.96
N GLU A 24 0.78 -0.35 -7.65
CA GLU A 24 -0.02 -1.16 -8.57
C GLU A 24 -0.77 -2.21 -7.76
N VAL A 25 -2.08 -2.31 -7.93
CA VAL A 25 -2.89 -3.36 -7.31
C VAL A 25 -2.68 -4.67 -8.08
N ALA A 26 -2.48 -5.77 -7.37
CA ALA A 26 -2.13 -7.06 -7.98
C ALA A 26 -3.27 -8.11 -7.92
N GLU A 27 -4.42 -7.76 -7.35
CA GLU A 27 -5.58 -8.66 -7.26
C GLU A 27 -6.90 -7.89 -7.08
N GLY A 28 -8.00 -8.55 -7.42
CA GLY A 28 -9.35 -8.02 -7.27
C GLY A 28 -9.79 -7.12 -8.44
N PRO A 29 -10.90 -6.37 -8.27
CA PRO A 29 -11.50 -5.60 -9.37
C PRO A 29 -10.64 -4.46 -9.93
N ALA A 30 -9.58 -4.07 -9.22
CA ALA A 30 -8.65 -3.01 -9.61
C ALA A 30 -7.28 -3.55 -10.03
N ASP A 31 -7.17 -4.85 -10.34
CA ASP A 31 -5.92 -5.47 -10.76
C ASP A 31 -5.26 -4.75 -11.95
N GLY A 32 -3.96 -4.50 -11.84
CA GLY A 32 -3.15 -3.74 -12.79
C GLY A 32 -3.33 -2.21 -12.70
N GLU A 33 -4.21 -1.68 -11.84
CA GLU A 33 -4.39 -0.23 -11.69
C GLU A 33 -3.38 0.38 -10.72
N GLU A 34 -2.83 1.55 -11.08
CA GLU A 34 -2.08 2.39 -10.16
C GLU A 34 -3.03 3.16 -9.21
N GLN A 35 -2.81 3.00 -7.91
CA GLN A 35 -3.61 3.62 -6.86
C GLN A 35 -2.76 4.45 -5.90
N SER A 36 -3.30 5.61 -5.52
CA SER A 36 -2.73 6.43 -4.44
C SER A 36 -3.10 5.84 -3.08
N CYS A 37 -2.07 5.49 -2.31
CA CYS A 37 -2.22 4.86 -1.01
C CYS A 37 -1.68 5.78 0.10
N HIS A 38 -2.34 5.81 1.23
CA HIS A 38 -1.82 6.48 2.42
C HIS A 38 -0.82 5.57 3.11
N LEU A 39 0.34 6.13 3.47
CA LEU A 39 1.37 5.46 4.23
C LEU A 39 1.36 6.01 5.66
N PRO A 40 0.82 5.28 6.65
CA PRO A 40 0.78 5.72 8.05
C PRO A 40 2.15 5.56 8.75
N ASN A 41 3.24 5.85 8.04
CA ASN A 41 4.60 5.76 8.55
C ASN A 41 5.46 6.93 8.03
N PRO A 42 5.87 7.87 8.92
CA PRO A 42 6.68 9.02 8.52
C PRO A 42 8.18 8.66 8.30
N GLY A 43 8.63 7.48 8.71
CA GLY A 43 10.01 7.01 8.58
C GLY A 43 10.40 6.82 7.11
N ARG A 44 11.70 6.76 6.81
CA ARG A 44 12.18 6.77 5.41
C ARG A 44 11.93 5.47 4.64
N LEU A 45 11.93 4.32 5.31
CA LEU A 45 11.62 2.99 4.76
C LEU A 45 12.36 2.65 3.44
N ARG A 46 13.58 3.19 3.25
CA ARG A 46 14.30 3.12 1.95
C ARG A 46 14.66 1.71 1.51
N GLU A 47 14.86 0.81 2.47
CA GLU A 47 15.24 -0.57 2.21
C GLU A 47 14.01 -1.48 2.04
N LEU A 48 12.86 -1.07 2.56
CA LEU A 48 11.61 -1.86 2.53
C LEU A 48 10.67 -1.44 1.39
N LEU A 49 10.63 -0.15 1.05
CA LEU A 49 9.79 0.41 0.00
C LEU A 49 10.66 0.82 -1.19
N VAL A 50 11.22 -0.19 -1.85
CA VAL A 50 11.87 -0.05 -3.16
C VAL A 50 10.86 -0.33 -4.27
N PRO A 51 10.96 0.31 -5.44
CA PRO A 51 10.06 0.03 -6.56
C PRO A 51 9.98 -1.47 -6.87
N GLY A 52 8.76 -1.99 -6.96
CA GLY A 52 8.46 -3.41 -7.15
C GLY A 52 8.28 -4.22 -5.86
N ALA A 53 8.60 -3.67 -4.68
CA ALA A 53 8.41 -4.37 -3.41
C ALA A 53 6.94 -4.76 -3.20
N GLU A 54 6.71 -6.01 -2.80
CA GLU A 54 5.37 -6.48 -2.46
C GLU A 54 4.89 -5.80 -1.17
N ILE A 55 3.69 -5.25 -1.22
CA ILE A 55 3.05 -4.60 -0.09
C ILE A 55 1.63 -5.14 0.07
N LEU A 56 1.14 -5.06 1.31
CA LEU A 56 -0.24 -5.33 1.63
C LEU A 56 -0.98 -4.01 1.82
N LEU A 57 -2.08 -3.86 1.09
CA LEU A 57 -2.97 -2.73 1.11
C LEU A 57 -4.25 -3.09 1.85
N ARG A 58 -4.84 -2.11 2.53
CA ARG A 58 -6.16 -2.23 3.13
C ARG A 58 -7.09 -1.17 2.55
N PRO A 59 -8.32 -1.51 2.13
CA PRO A 59 -9.30 -0.51 1.73
C PRO A 59 -9.55 0.52 2.83
N ALA A 60 -9.62 1.79 2.45
CA ALA A 60 -9.97 2.86 3.36
C ALA A 60 -11.39 2.65 3.92
N LYS A 61 -11.55 2.77 5.24
CA LYS A 61 -12.86 2.62 5.90
C LYS A 61 -13.86 3.72 5.52
N ASP A 62 -13.36 4.92 5.24
CA ASP A 62 -14.15 6.08 4.88
C ASP A 62 -14.08 6.29 3.35
N PRO A 63 -15.20 6.12 2.62
CA PRO A 63 -15.24 6.30 1.16
C PRO A 63 -15.01 7.75 0.72
N GLY A 64 -15.10 8.73 1.63
CA GLY A 64 -14.78 10.14 1.35
C GLY A 64 -13.28 10.45 1.30
N ARG A 65 -12.40 9.48 1.63
CA ARG A 65 -10.96 9.70 1.60
C ARG A 65 -10.43 9.81 0.18
N LYS A 66 -9.49 10.74 -0.02
CA LYS A 66 -8.75 10.92 -1.28
C LYS A 66 -7.96 9.66 -1.69
N THR A 67 -7.39 8.96 -0.71
CA THR A 67 -6.66 7.69 -0.92
C THR A 67 -7.58 6.51 -0.67
N LYS A 68 -7.70 5.62 -1.64
CA LYS A 68 -8.59 4.44 -1.55
C LYS A 68 -8.03 3.33 -0.65
N PHE A 69 -6.72 3.33 -0.42
CA PHE A 69 -6.03 2.30 0.35
C PHE A 69 -5.07 2.89 1.38
N ASP A 70 -4.83 2.14 2.44
CA ASP A 70 -3.73 2.34 3.39
C ASP A 70 -2.68 1.23 3.17
N VAL A 71 -1.39 1.60 3.18
CA VAL A 71 -0.29 0.63 3.23
C VAL A 71 -0.26 0.03 4.62
N PHE A 72 -0.48 -1.28 4.72
CA PHE A 72 -0.52 -2.00 5.98
C PHE A 72 0.83 -2.63 6.32
N ALA A 73 1.48 -3.28 5.36
CA ALA A 73 2.77 -3.93 5.54
C ALA A 73 3.58 -3.94 4.24
N ALA A 74 4.90 -3.95 4.36
CA ALA A 74 5.80 -4.39 3.29
C ALA A 74 6.17 -5.86 3.56
N VAL A 75 6.17 -6.68 2.51
CA VAL A 75 6.65 -8.06 2.59
C VAL A 75 8.17 -8.00 2.50
N ALA A 76 8.84 -8.52 3.53
CA ALA A 76 10.29 -8.67 3.52
C ALA A 76 10.60 -10.14 3.22
N ASP A 77 11.29 -10.39 2.12
CA ASP A 77 11.90 -11.69 1.87
C ASP A 77 13.12 -11.81 2.80
N GLY A 78 13.00 -12.69 3.79
CA GLY A 78 14.08 -13.05 4.72
C GLY A 78 14.88 -14.24 4.21
#